data_AF-A0A075FTE1-F1
#
_entry.id   AF-A0A075FTE1-F1
#
_cell.length_a   1.000
_cell.length_b   1.000
_cell.length_c   1.000
_cell.angle_alpha   90.00
_cell.angle_beta   90.00
_cell.angle_gamma   90.00
#
_symmetry.space_group_name_H-M   'P 1'
#
loop_
_entity.id
_entity.type
_entity.pdbx_description
1 polymer ?
#
loop_
_entity_poly.entity_id
_entity_poly.type
_entity_poly.pdbx_seq_one_letter_code
_entity_poly.pdbx_strand_id
1 'polypeptide(L)' 'MVKDLCICGNVNECQQQLKQFQETGIDLPIIQFNPIGDVNESFDLLLNTFGDI' A
#
# COMPACT_ATOMS: atom_id res chain seq x y z
N MET A 1 -9.14 13.13 -4.91
CA MET A 1 -9.95 12.72 -3.74
C MET A 1 -9.56 11.34 -3.22
N VAL A 2 -9.64 10.26 -4.02
CA VAL A 2 -9.25 8.91 -3.55
C VAL A 2 -7.74 8.82 -3.30
N LYS A 3 -6.89 9.20 -4.27
CA LYS A 3 -5.42 9.23 -4.12
C LYS A 3 -4.89 10.20 -3.05
N ASP A 4 -5.73 11.12 -2.56
CA ASP A 4 -5.38 12.05 -1.48
C ASP A 4 -5.68 11.46 -0.09
N LEU A 5 -6.47 10.39 -0.03
CA LEU A 5 -6.95 9.76 1.20
C LEU A 5 -6.48 8.31 1.36
N CYS A 6 -6.13 7.63 0.26
CA CYS A 6 -5.64 6.26 0.28
C CYS A 6 -4.66 5.95 -0.87
N ILE A 7 -3.77 5.01 -0.60
CA ILE A 7 -2.91 4.39 -1.62
C ILE A 7 -3.77 3.40 -2.41
N CYS A 8 -3.90 3.62 -3.72
CA CYS A 8 -4.72 2.77 -4.58
C CYS A 8 -4.20 2.77 -6.03
N GLY A 9 -4.56 1.72 -6.77
CA GLY A 9 -4.12 1.50 -8.14
C GLY A 9 -3.49 0.12 -8.32
N ASN A 10 -2.65 -0.02 -9.34
CA ASN A 10 -1.84 -1.22 -9.51
C ASN A 10 -0.62 -1.21 -8.57
N VAL A 11 0.10 -2.34 -8.49
CA VAL A 11 1.29 -2.54 -7.64
C VAL A 11 2.28 -1.38 -7.77
N ASN A 12 2.69 -1.01 -8.99
CA ASN A 12 3.68 0.04 -9.22
C ASN A 12 3.21 1.41 -8.73
N GLU A 13 1.94 1.76 -8.99
CA GLU A 13 1.35 3.02 -8.52
C GLU A 13 1.30 3.06 -6.99
N CYS A 14 0.96 1.95 -6.35
CA CYS A 14 0.86 1.85 -4.89
C CYS A 14 2.23 2.00 -4.23
N GLN A 15 3.27 1.35 -4.76
CA GLN A 15 4.64 1.49 -4.28
C GLN A 15 5.17 2.92 -4.43
N GLN A 16 4.90 3.57 -5.58
CA GLN A 16 5.32 4.95 -5.80
C GLN A 16 4.64 5.91 -4.82
N GLN A 17 3.34 5.73 -4.55
CA GLN A 17 2.60 6.54 -3.57
C GLN A 17 3.14 6.36 -2.14
N LEU A 18 3.47 5.12 -1.73
CA LEU A 18 4.07 4.86 -0.43
C LEU A 18 5.44 5.54 -0.29
N LYS A 19 6.27 5.48 -1.33
CA LYS A 19 7.57 6.14 -1.35
C LYS A 19 7.43 7.66 -1.22
N GLN A 20 6.52 8.28 -1.96
CA GLN A 20 6.24 9.71 -1.84
C GLN A 20 5.78 10.08 -0.43
N PHE A 21 5.00 9.21 0.22
CA PHE A 21 4.57 9.39 1.60
C PHE A 21 5.75 9.33 2.58
N GLN A 22 6.67 8.38 2.42
CA GLN A 22 7.91 8.29 3.22
C GLN A 22 8.81 9.52 3.01
N GLU A 23 8.93 10.02 1.78
CA GLU A 23 9.71 11.22 1.43
C GLU A 23 9.21 12.50 2.11
N THR A 24 7.99 12.51 2.68
CA THR A 24 7.50 13.60 3.53
C THR A 24 8.11 13.63 4.95
N GLY A 25 8.95 12.64 5.28
CA GLY A 25 9.58 12.49 6.60
C GLY A 25 8.81 11.53 7.53
N ILE A 26 8.01 10.62 6.99
CA ILE A 26 7.28 9.61 7.77
C ILE A 26 8.06 8.30 7.74
N ASP A 27 8.66 7.93 8.87
CA ASP A 27 9.54 6.75 8.96
C ASP A 27 8.79 5.42 9.17
N LEU A 28 7.58 5.47 9.74
CA LEU A 28 6.81 4.28 10.13
C LEU A 28 5.33 4.41 9.71
N PRO A 29 5.01 4.22 8.42
CA PRO A 29 3.63 4.24 7.96
C PRO A 29 2.85 3.03 8.48
N ILE A 30 1.66 3.26 9.02
CA ILE A 30 0.70 2.20 9.35
C ILE A 30 -0.17 1.93 8.12
N ILE A 31 -0.12 0.71 7.60
CA ILE A 31 -0.95 0.30 6.46
C ILE A 31 -2.21 -0.38 6.99
N GLN A 32 -3.36 0.29 6.83
CA GLN A 32 -4.66 -0.35 7.03
C GLN A 32 -5.06 -1.07 5.74
N PHE A 33 -5.35 -2.36 5.86
CA PHE A 33 -5.72 -3.22 4.74
C PHE A 33 -7.12 -3.78 4.95
N ASN A 34 -7.93 -3.71 3.89
CA ASN A 34 -9.28 -4.27 3.85
C ASN A 34 -9.31 -5.34 2.75
N PRO A 35 -9.27 -6.65 3.08
CA PRO A 35 -9.30 -7.71 2.10
C PRO A 35 -10.63 -7.76 1.35
N ILE A 36 -10.61 -8.29 0.12
CA ILE A 36 -11.81 -8.54 -0.68
C ILE A 36 -11.74 -9.98 -1.18
N GLY A 37 -12.78 -10.77 -0.93
CA GLY A 37 -12.80 -12.19 -1.32
C GLY A 37 -11.95 -13.02 -0.36
N ASP A 38 -11.02 -13.82 -0.90
CA ASP A 38 -10.13 -14.64 -0.09
C ASP A 38 -9.09 -13.76 0.64
N VAL A 39 -9.02 -13.95 1.95
CA VAL A 39 -8.16 -13.15 2.83
C VAL A 39 -6.69 -13.48 2.59
N ASN A 40 -6.34 -14.73 2.33
CA ASN A 40 -4.95 -15.14 2.12
C ASN A 40 -4.44 -14.59 0.79
N GLU A 41 -5.21 -14.73 -0.29
CA GLU A 41 -4.83 -14.17 -1.60
C GLU A 41 -4.62 -12.65 -1.53
N SER A 42 -5.51 -11.95 -0.83
CA SER A 42 -5.41 -10.50 -0.66
C SER A 42 -4.22 -10.10 0.22
N PHE A 43 -3.90 -10.89 1.24
CA PHE A 43 -2.76 -10.65 2.12
C PHE A 43 -1.43 -10.97 1.43
N ASP A 44 -1.37 -12.04 0.64
CA ASP A 44 -0.22 -12.37 -0.21
C ASP A 44 0.03 -11.26 -1.23
N LEU A 45 -1.02 -10.70 -1.84
CA LEU A 45 -0.88 -9.54 -2.73
C LEU A 45 -0.30 -8.33 -2.00
N LEU A 46 -0.74 -8.06 -0.76
CA LEU A 46 -0.20 -6.98 0.06
C LEU A 46 1.28 -7.20 0.38
N LEU A 47 1.66 -8.41 0.81
CA LEU A 47 3.07 -8.75 1.08
C LEU A 47 3.93 -8.67 -0.17
N ASN A 48 3.46 -9.19 -1.30
CA ASN A 48 4.20 -9.09 -2.58
C ASN A 48 4.31 -7.64 -3.08
N THR A 49 3.40 -6.75 -2.67
CA THR A 49 3.44 -5.34 -3.06
C THR A 49 4.38 -4.52 -2.18
N PHE A 50 4.39 -4.75 -0.86
CA PHE A 50 5.07 -3.86 0.10
C PHE A 50 6.10 -4.54 1.00
N GLY A 51 6.23 -5.88 0.96
CA GLY A 51 7.09 -6.64 1.89
C GLY A 51 8.59 -6.43 1.68
N ASP A 52 9.00 -6.00 0.49
CA ASP A 52 10.40 -5.76 0.12
C ASP A 52 10.80 -4.26 0.18
N ILE A 53 9.90 -3.38 0.63
CA ILE A 53 10.09 -1.92 0.66
C ILE A 53 10.61 -1.44 2.02
#